data_AF-A0AAU1D8Z6-F1
#
_entry.id   AF-A0AAU1D8Z6-F1
#
_cell.length_a   1.000
_cell.length_b   1.000
_cell.length_c   1.000
_cell.angle_alpha   90.00
_cell.angle_beta   90.00
_cell.angle_gamma   90.00
#
_symmetry.space_group_name_H-M   'P 1'
#
loop_
_entity.id
_entity.type
_entity.pdbx_description
1 polymer ?
#
loop_
_entity_poly.entity_id
_entity_poly.type
_entity_poly.pdbx_seq_one_letter_code
_entity_poly.pdbx_strand_id
1 'polypeptide(L)'
;MNPTLDRTMDPMDTMDPIWDTVDRLHGWLEAESELPPQQEVLLRMLKLTEEVGEVAQAIIGATGQNPRKGTTHSWQDVESELCDVIITAMVALRTLTPDAPQVFASHMGGVAERSLNGTSNATS
;
A
#
# COMPACT_ATOMS: atom_id res chain seq x y z
N MET A 1 -13.06 -32.32 26.33
CA MET A 1 -11.61 -32.10 26.20
C MET A 1 -11.42 -31.12 25.07
N ASN A 2 -11.05 -29.89 25.42
CA ASN A 2 -10.80 -28.80 24.48
C ASN A 2 -9.33 -28.42 24.68
N PRO A 3 -8.45 -28.53 23.69
CA PRO A 3 -7.29 -27.69 23.65
C PRO A 3 -7.68 -26.48 22.80
N THR A 4 -8.05 -25.39 23.47
CA THR A 4 -7.92 -24.05 22.91
C THR A 4 -6.46 -23.90 22.51
N LEU A 5 -6.20 -24.06 21.21
CA LEU A 5 -4.94 -23.66 20.62
C LEU A 5 -4.87 -22.14 20.77
N ASP A 6 -4.02 -21.72 21.70
CA ASP A 6 -3.37 -20.42 21.67
C ASP A 6 -2.51 -20.36 20.38
N ARG A 7 -3.19 -20.21 19.24
CA ARG A 7 -2.54 -19.83 17.99
C ARG A 7 -2.30 -18.33 18.13
N THR A 8 -1.09 -17.97 18.51
CA THR A 8 -0.56 -16.65 18.14
C THR A 8 -0.77 -16.51 16.64
N MET A 9 -1.70 -15.64 16.23
CA MET A 9 -2.03 -15.40 14.83
C MET A 9 -0.73 -14.99 14.13
N ASP A 10 -0.30 -15.78 13.15
CA ASP A 10 0.87 -15.44 12.36
C ASP A 10 0.59 -14.08 11.71
N PRO A 11 1.51 -13.09 11.69
CA PRO A 11 1.30 -11.84 10.97
C PRO A 11 0.84 -12.05 9.51
N MET A 12 1.20 -13.19 8.92
CA MET A 12 0.71 -13.63 7.62
C MET A 12 -0.81 -13.95 7.61
N ASP A 13 -1.34 -14.62 8.65
CA ASP A 13 -2.78 -14.97 8.79
C ASP A 13 -3.67 -13.70 8.82
N THR A 14 -3.14 -12.54 9.28
CA THR A 14 -3.86 -11.25 9.24
C THR A 14 -3.81 -10.52 7.91
N MET A 15 -2.86 -10.84 7.03
CA MET A 15 -2.71 -10.20 5.72
C MET A 15 -3.45 -10.92 4.61
N ASP A 16 -3.82 -12.19 4.81
CA ASP A 16 -4.64 -12.96 3.86
C ASP A 16 -5.90 -12.18 3.42
N PRO A 17 -6.69 -11.55 4.32
CA PRO A 17 -7.88 -10.79 3.91
C PRO A 17 -7.59 -9.53 3.07
N ILE A 18 -6.42 -8.89 3.27
CA ILE A 18 -6.03 -7.70 2.50
C ILE A 18 -5.64 -8.13 1.08
N TRP A 19 -4.79 -9.14 0.96
CA TRP A 19 -4.36 -9.63 -0.35
C TRP A 19 -5.49 -10.28 -1.13
N ASP A 20 -6.44 -10.96 -0.47
CA ASP A 20 -7.69 -11.41 -1.10
C ASP A 20 -8.47 -10.25 -1.72
N THR A 21 -8.51 -9.10 -1.03
CA THR A 21 -9.19 -7.91 -1.54
C THR A 21 -8.42 -7.30 -2.71
N VAL A 22 -7.08 -7.23 -2.64
CA VAL A 22 -6.23 -6.76 -3.74
C VAL A 22 -6.35 -7.67 -4.96
N ASP A 23 -6.41 -9.00 -4.78
CA ASP A 23 -6.60 -9.97 -5.86
C ASP A 23 -7.95 -9.77 -6.55
N ARG A 24 -9.01 -9.48 -5.79
CA ARG A 24 -10.33 -9.15 -6.36
C ARG A 24 -10.31 -7.84 -7.13
N LEU A 25 -9.65 -6.80 -6.61
CA LEU A 25 -9.49 -5.53 -7.30
C LEU A 25 -8.69 -5.70 -8.59
N HIS A 26 -7.59 -6.44 -8.54
CA HIS A 26 -6.79 -6.80 -9.69
C HIS A 26 -7.63 -7.57 -10.72
N GLY A 27 -8.34 -8.61 -10.31
CA GLY A 27 -9.17 -9.41 -11.22
C GLY A 27 -10.31 -8.62 -11.87
N TRP A 28 -10.94 -7.69 -11.13
CA TRP A 28 -11.94 -6.78 -11.71
C TRP A 28 -11.31 -5.86 -12.77
N LEU A 29 -10.15 -5.30 -12.47
CA LEU A 29 -9.41 -4.42 -13.36
C LEU A 29 -8.92 -5.09 -14.65
N GLU A 30 -8.46 -6.34 -14.56
CA GLU A 30 -8.09 -7.15 -15.73
C GLU A 30 -9.31 -7.48 -16.60
N ALA A 31 -10.47 -7.74 -15.97
CA ALA A 31 -11.69 -8.07 -16.70
C ALA A 31 -12.26 -6.88 -17.52
N GLU A 32 -11.99 -5.65 -17.08
CA GLU A 32 -12.40 -4.42 -17.78
C GLU A 32 -11.37 -3.94 -18.83
N SER A 33 -10.20 -4.59 -18.91
CA SER A 33 -9.11 -4.17 -19.77
C SER A 33 -8.99 -5.08 -21.00
N GLU A 34 -8.90 -4.46 -22.19
CA GLU A 34 -8.55 -5.15 -23.44
C GLU A 34 -7.08 -4.94 -23.81
N LEU A 35 -6.28 -4.37 -22.90
CA LEU A 35 -4.92 -3.97 -23.17
C LEU A 35 -3.92 -5.13 -23.02
N PRO A 36 -2.79 -5.10 -23.75
CA PRO A 36 -1.67 -5.98 -23.49
C PRO A 36 -1.11 -5.81 -22.06
N PRO A 37 -0.61 -6.89 -21.42
CA PRO A 37 -0.11 -6.86 -20.04
C PRO A 37 0.94 -5.78 -19.74
N GLN A 38 1.84 -5.49 -20.69
CA GLN A 38 2.86 -4.45 -20.50
C GLN A 38 2.25 -3.05 -20.42
N GLN A 39 1.14 -2.81 -21.11
CA GLN A 39 0.43 -1.53 -21.04
C GLN A 39 -0.37 -1.40 -19.74
N GLU A 40 -0.91 -2.49 -19.21
CA GLU A 40 -1.58 -2.48 -17.92
C GLU A 40 -0.62 -2.12 -16.79
N VAL A 41 0.59 -2.71 -16.78
CA VAL A 41 1.66 -2.31 -15.84
C VAL A 41 1.94 -0.81 -15.93
N LEU A 42 2.09 -0.28 -17.14
CA LEU A 42 2.31 1.16 -17.34
C LEU A 42 1.17 1.98 -16.73
N LEU A 43 -0.09 1.61 -16.98
CA LEU A 43 -1.25 2.30 -16.44
C LEU A 43 -1.30 2.25 -14.91
N ARG A 44 -0.92 1.12 -14.28
CA ARG A 44 -0.83 1.03 -12.81
C ARG A 44 0.24 1.97 -12.25
N MET A 45 1.39 2.12 -12.92
CA MET A 45 2.43 3.05 -12.49
C MET A 45 2.01 4.52 -12.68
N LEU A 46 1.26 4.82 -13.74
CA LEU A 46 0.70 6.15 -13.95
C LEU A 46 -0.35 6.48 -12.88
N LYS A 47 -1.25 5.54 -12.57
CA LYS A 47 -2.23 5.71 -11.49
C LYS A 47 -1.55 5.93 -10.14
N LEU A 48 -0.49 5.18 -9.83
CA LEU A 48 0.30 5.41 -8.62
C LEU A 48 0.87 6.85 -8.55
N THR A 49 1.32 7.39 -9.67
CA THR A 49 1.83 8.77 -9.72
C THR A 49 0.72 9.80 -9.50
N GLU A 50 -0.48 9.54 -10.01
CA GLU A 50 -1.67 10.34 -9.76
C GLU A 50 -1.99 10.41 -8.26
N GLU A 51 -2.08 9.26 -7.58
CA GLU A 51 -2.39 9.22 -6.13
C GLU A 51 -1.36 9.96 -5.28
N VAL A 52 -0.07 9.87 -5.63
CA VAL A 52 0.98 10.64 -4.95
C VAL A 52 0.77 12.15 -5.14
N GLY A 53 0.29 12.56 -6.31
CA GLY A 53 -0.11 13.95 -6.58
C GLY A 53 -1.29 14.39 -5.73
N GLU A 54 -2.28 13.51 -5.51
CA GLU A 54 -3.44 13.78 -4.67
C GLU A 54 -3.06 13.93 -3.19
N VAL A 55 -2.15 13.10 -2.66
CA VAL A 55 -1.55 13.30 -1.33
C VAL A 55 -0.92 14.69 -1.21
N ALA A 56 -0.13 15.10 -2.21
CA ALA A 56 0.50 16.42 -2.20
C ALA A 56 -0.55 17.55 -2.21
N GLN A 57 -1.61 17.40 -3.01
CA GLN A 57 -2.72 18.33 -3.05
C GLN A 57 -3.45 18.43 -1.70
N ALA A 58 -3.73 17.30 -1.05
CA ALA A 58 -4.38 17.23 0.25
C ALA A 58 -3.52 17.90 1.33
N ILE A 59 -2.20 17.69 1.34
CA ILE A 59 -1.28 18.35 2.28
C ILE A 59 -1.28 19.87 2.07
N ILE A 60 -1.19 20.35 0.83
CA ILE A 60 -1.25 21.79 0.52
C ILE A 60 -2.59 22.37 1.01
N GLY A 61 -3.67 21.63 0.83
CA GLY A 61 -5.00 21.98 1.31
C GLY A 61 -5.12 22.01 2.83
N ALA A 62 -4.55 21.04 3.53
CA ALA A 62 -4.61 20.90 4.99
C ALA A 62 -3.72 21.93 5.70
N THR A 63 -2.57 22.26 5.11
CA THR A 63 -1.63 23.25 5.65
C THR A 63 -1.98 24.69 5.29
N GLY A 64 -3.01 24.91 4.47
CA GLY A 64 -3.46 26.24 4.05
C GLY A 64 -2.42 27.00 3.22
N GLN A 65 -1.47 26.30 2.59
CA GLN A 65 -0.35 26.91 1.86
C GLN A 65 -0.78 27.59 0.56
N ASN A 66 -2.05 27.49 0.17
CA ASN A 66 -2.62 28.24 -0.94
C ASN A 66 -3.15 29.61 -0.45
N PRO A 67 -2.45 30.74 -0.74
CA PRO A 67 -2.82 32.06 -0.22
C PRO A 67 -4.19 32.55 -0.70
N ARG A 68 -4.74 31.96 -1.76
CA ARG A 68 -6.04 32.33 -2.35
C ARG A 68 -7.23 31.56 -1.78
N LYS A 69 -7.00 30.42 -1.12
CA LYS A 69 -8.07 29.50 -0.69
C LYS A 69 -8.05 29.15 0.79
N GLY A 70 -6.96 29.43 1.53
CA GLY A 70 -6.84 29.01 2.92
C GLY A 70 -6.83 27.49 3.05
N THR A 71 -7.30 26.95 4.18
CA THR A 71 -7.42 25.50 4.39
C THR A 71 -8.60 24.93 3.61
N THR A 72 -8.34 24.00 2.70
CA THR A 72 -9.38 23.36 1.85
C THR A 72 -9.55 21.87 2.11
N HIS A 73 -8.60 21.26 2.79
CA HIS A 73 -8.62 19.84 3.18
C HIS A 73 -8.31 19.73 4.67
N SER A 74 -8.53 18.55 5.20
CA SER A 74 -8.20 18.11 6.54
C SER A 74 -7.01 17.13 6.50
N TRP A 75 -6.45 16.82 7.66
CA TRP A 75 -5.43 15.77 7.75
C TRP A 75 -6.03 14.38 7.53
N GLN A 76 -7.33 14.20 7.77
CA GLN A 76 -8.06 12.97 7.43
C GLN A 76 -8.12 12.76 5.91
N ASP A 77 -8.21 13.83 5.13
CA ASP A 77 -8.13 13.71 3.66
C ASP A 77 -6.73 13.20 3.27
N VAL A 78 -5.66 13.70 3.91
CA VAL A 78 -4.29 13.18 3.68
C VAL A 78 -4.17 11.69 4.04
N GLU A 79 -4.79 11.26 5.14
CA GLU A 79 -4.85 9.84 5.51
C GLU A 79 -5.56 8.99 4.45
N SER A 80 -6.65 9.50 3.87
CA SER A 80 -7.37 8.84 2.77
C SER A 80 -6.48 8.70 1.53
N GLU A 81 -5.86 9.79 1.09
CA GLU A 81 -5.01 9.76 -0.11
C GLU A 81 -3.79 8.83 0.08
N LEU A 82 -3.25 8.73 1.31
CA LEU A 82 -2.19 7.77 1.62
C LEU A 82 -2.68 6.32 1.53
N CYS A 83 -3.93 6.05 1.94
CA CYS A 83 -4.54 4.74 1.74
C CYS A 83 -4.67 4.42 0.24
N ASP A 84 -5.09 5.38 -0.58
CA ASP A 84 -5.23 5.21 -2.03
C ASP A 84 -3.88 4.94 -2.70
N VAL A 85 -2.80 5.61 -2.27
CA VAL A 85 -1.42 5.28 -2.68
C VAL A 85 -1.06 3.84 -2.32
N ILE A 86 -1.32 3.41 -1.09
CA ILE A 86 -0.97 2.05 -0.62
C ILE A 86 -1.74 1.00 -1.44
N ILE A 87 -3.06 1.16 -1.58
CA ILE A 87 -3.91 0.24 -2.34
C ILE A 87 -3.44 0.16 -3.79
N THR A 88 -3.20 1.31 -4.43
CA THR A 88 -2.74 1.39 -5.81
C THR A 88 -1.37 0.73 -6.00
N ALA A 89 -0.44 0.93 -5.06
CA ALA A 89 0.87 0.28 -5.09
C ALA A 89 0.77 -1.24 -4.92
N MET A 90 -0.14 -1.74 -4.06
CA MET A 90 -0.37 -3.18 -3.88
C MET A 90 -0.96 -3.81 -5.13
N VAL A 91 -1.95 -3.17 -5.77
CA VAL A 91 -2.51 -3.63 -7.05
C VAL A 91 -1.44 -3.61 -8.14
N ALA A 92 -0.62 -2.56 -8.21
CA ALA A 92 0.48 -2.47 -9.17
C ALA A 92 1.52 -3.58 -8.98
N LEU A 93 1.88 -3.91 -7.74
CA LEU A 93 2.75 -5.04 -7.43
C LEU A 93 2.10 -6.37 -7.83
N ARG A 94 0.79 -6.51 -7.61
CA ARG A 94 0.04 -7.71 -8.01
C ARG A 94 -0.05 -7.89 -9.53
N THR A 95 -0.13 -6.80 -10.29
CA THR A 95 -0.04 -6.84 -11.76
C THR A 95 1.35 -7.28 -12.24
N LEU A 96 2.41 -6.93 -11.51
CA LEU A 96 3.78 -7.35 -11.85
C LEU A 96 4.05 -8.83 -11.53
N THR A 97 3.45 -9.37 -10.46
CA THR A 97 3.69 -10.74 -10.02
C THR A 97 2.51 -11.32 -9.24
N PRO A 98 2.15 -12.60 -9.46
CA PRO A 98 1.18 -13.30 -8.62
C PRO A 98 1.68 -13.53 -7.19
N ASP A 99 2.99 -13.54 -6.97
CA ASP A 99 3.61 -13.75 -5.65
C ASP A 99 3.74 -12.45 -4.84
N ALA A 100 2.94 -11.43 -5.18
CA ALA A 100 2.98 -10.11 -4.56
C ALA A 100 2.92 -10.14 -3.02
N PRO A 101 2.09 -10.99 -2.37
CA PRO A 101 2.08 -11.10 -0.90
C PRO A 101 3.45 -11.47 -0.33
N GLN A 102 4.10 -12.49 -0.89
CA GLN A 102 5.39 -12.98 -0.41
C GLN A 102 6.52 -11.99 -0.72
N VAL A 103 6.48 -11.35 -1.89
CA VAL A 103 7.45 -10.31 -2.27
C VAL A 103 7.39 -9.13 -1.29
N PHE A 104 6.18 -8.66 -0.98
CA PHE A 104 5.99 -7.56 -0.04
C PHE A 104 6.43 -7.94 1.37
N ALA A 105 5.98 -9.08 1.89
CA ALA A 105 6.31 -9.54 3.24
C ALA A 105 7.83 -9.72 3.42
N SER A 106 8.50 -10.34 2.44
CA SER A 106 9.95 -10.51 2.44
C SER A 106 10.69 -9.17 2.42
N HIS A 107 10.28 -8.24 1.56
CA HIS A 107 10.90 -6.92 1.48
C HIS A 107 10.72 -6.12 2.77
N MET A 108 9.50 -6.12 3.33
CA MET A 108 9.18 -5.46 4.60
C MET A 108 10.00 -6.05 5.75
N GLY A 109 10.08 -7.39 5.86
CA GLY A 109 10.89 -8.08 6.85
C GLY A 109 12.36 -7.68 6.79
N GLY A 110 12.94 -7.63 5.58
CA GLY A 110 14.32 -7.18 5.39
C GLY A 110 14.54 -5.71 5.75
N VAL A 111 13.58 -4.82 5.48
CA VAL A 111 13.66 -3.41 5.92
C VAL A 111 13.59 -3.30 7.44
N ALA A 112 12.68 -4.04 8.07
CA ALA A 112 12.50 -4.07 9.52
C ALA A 112 13.76 -4.58 10.23
N GLU A 113 14.33 -5.69 9.76
CA GLU A 113 15.58 -6.24 10.31
C GLU A 113 16.72 -5.22 10.28
N ARG A 114 16.94 -4.57 9.13
CA ARG A 114 18.00 -3.55 9.00
C ARG A 114 17.78 -2.33 9.89
N SER A 115 16.53 -1.86 9.98
CA SER A 115 16.21 -0.58 10.63
C SER A 115 16.07 -0.72 12.15
N LEU A 116 15.49 -1.83 12.62
CA LEU A 116 15.16 -2.05 14.03
C LEU A 116 16.24 -2.83 14.78
N ASN A 117 17.01 -3.69 14.11
CA ASN A 117 18.10 -4.43 14.76
C ASN A 117 19.44 -3.67 14.71
N GLY A 118 19.60 -2.70 13.80
CA GLY A 118 20.79 -1.84 13.72
C GLY A 118 20.96 -0.87 14.89
N THR A 119 19.90 -0.62 15.67
CA THR A 119 19.93 0.29 16.84
C THR A 119 20.41 -0.38 18.13
N SER A 120 20.49 -1.72 18.18
CA SER A 120 20.88 -2.46 19.40
C SER A 120 22.39 -2.58 19.63
N ASN A 121 23.24 -2.30 18.62
CA ASN A 121 24.70 -2.46 18.72
C ASN A 121 25.47 -1.14 19.00
N ALA A 122 24.78 -0.03 19.28
CA ALA A 122 25.42 1.28 19.49
C ALA A 122 25.61 1.68 20.98
N THR A 123 25.41 0.77 21.94
CA THR A 123 25.51 1.06 23.39
C THR A 123 26.27 0.01 24.21
N SER A 124 27.39 -0.52 23.71
CA SER A 124 28.32 -1.30 24.54
C SER A 124 29.74 -0.80 24.41
#